data_AF-A0A6L6HL25-F1
#
_entry.id   AF-A0A6L6HL25-F1
#
_cell.length_a   1.000
_cell.length_b   1.000
_cell.length_c   1.000
_cell.angle_alpha   90.00
_cell.angle_beta   90.00
_cell.angle_gamma   90.00
#
_symmetry.space_group_name_H-M   'P 1'
#
loop_
_entity.id
_entity.type
_entity.pdbx_description
1 polymer ?
#
loop_
_entity_poly.entity_id
_entity_poly.type
_entity_poly.pdbx_seq_one_letter_code
_entity_poly.pdbx_strand_id
1 'polypeptide(L)'
;MNARAETILGFASGYGQSDTHIATLTDGRPNPSSQAGQPYEQITGKQILGMVKNPPSAPKEKARWFIPSTYSASDARSHEAQRLKGNFFWLPLDVDQNNLPLSDIFGAVHAVLPDSHCIIYSSRSATEENRKWRALVPLRDTIPGSDYPDTLAAFYDLLETASDGALIPDRALGRPGQLVYLPNKGQHYEFHMHRGQAVALTPDNPVIIRREENRARLEAAQKFARKERERRPVLGAQGSDISPVDHFNQSHNVADLLARYRYSQAGQSPDWRSPMQTSGSYATKNFGDYWVSLSASDAAAGIGRATPDGHRFGDAFDLYVHHEKGGDFTSAVRDYAHEAGLRPHPEPAGAAQPQDTEPDTSPDDDDELTDEDAAPEKPTSDWPFKVTKNGVWKRSDKMDKETGRIITKWVPICSELHVLAETRDADGEEWGRLLDVVDRDGRRKRWAMPMALMAGDGSAIRDRLYSLGLVPSQARDARQALLEYIGSAQPEQKMRCVSRIGWSGGAFVLPSQTIGTF
;
A
#
# COMPACT_ATOMS: atom_id res chain seq x y z
N MET A 1 -19.86 -48.02 -10.63
CA MET A 1 -18.54 -47.54 -11.11
C MET A 1 -18.67 -46.06 -11.43
N ASN A 2 -17.92 -45.22 -10.72
CA ASN A 2 -17.41 -43.93 -11.19
C ASN A 2 -16.46 -43.42 -10.11
N ALA A 3 -15.27 -44.03 -10.08
CA ALA A 3 -14.13 -43.46 -9.38
C ALA A 3 -13.84 -42.13 -10.08
N ARG A 4 -14.21 -41.01 -9.45
CA ARG A 4 -13.60 -39.72 -9.80
C ARG A 4 -12.11 -39.92 -9.62
N ALA A 5 -11.34 -39.80 -10.70
CA ALA A 5 -9.89 -39.79 -10.62
C ALA A 5 -9.50 -38.69 -9.64
N GLU A 6 -9.00 -39.07 -8.46
CA GLU A 6 -8.42 -38.12 -7.52
C GLU A 6 -7.29 -37.41 -8.25
N THR A 7 -7.52 -36.13 -8.60
CA THR A 7 -6.47 -35.30 -9.19
C THR A 7 -5.37 -35.19 -8.14
N ILE A 8 -4.23 -35.81 -8.43
CA ILE A 8 -3.07 -35.77 -7.53
C ILE A 8 -2.59 -34.32 -7.48
N LEU A 9 -2.75 -33.67 -6.34
CA LEU A 9 -2.30 -32.30 -6.15
C LEU A 9 -0.76 -32.22 -6.23
N GLY A 10 -0.27 -31.37 -7.14
CA GLY A 10 1.13 -31.02 -7.28
C GLY A 10 1.38 -29.58 -6.82
N PHE A 11 2.46 -29.37 -6.08
CA PHE A 11 2.87 -28.07 -5.55
C PHE A 11 4.12 -27.58 -6.25
N ALA A 12 4.19 -26.27 -6.55
CA ALA A 12 5.38 -25.68 -7.18
C ALA A 12 6.65 -25.99 -6.39
N SER A 13 7.68 -26.50 -7.05
CA SER A 13 8.91 -26.98 -6.44
C SER A 13 10.12 -26.72 -7.33
N GLY A 14 11.27 -26.59 -6.69
CA GLY A 14 12.56 -26.38 -7.34
C GLY A 14 13.71 -26.63 -6.37
N TYR A 15 14.92 -26.22 -6.73
CA TYR A 15 16.16 -26.52 -5.99
C TYR A 15 17.00 -25.28 -5.70
N GLY A 16 17.27 -25.04 -4.42
CA GLY A 16 18.09 -23.91 -3.99
C GLY A 16 17.40 -22.55 -4.14
N GLN A 17 17.96 -21.54 -3.48
CA GLN A 17 17.35 -20.21 -3.40
C GLN A 17 17.43 -19.41 -4.71
N SER A 18 18.37 -19.74 -5.60
CA SER A 18 18.61 -18.99 -6.84
C SER A 18 17.78 -19.48 -8.03
N ASP A 19 16.96 -20.52 -7.84
CA ASP A 19 16.19 -21.17 -8.91
C ASP A 19 15.02 -20.31 -9.41
N THR A 20 15.26 -19.56 -10.48
CA THR A 20 14.31 -18.59 -11.02
C THR A 20 13.94 -18.91 -12.46
N HIS A 21 12.64 -19.00 -12.73
CA HIS A 21 12.07 -19.31 -14.04
C HIS A 21 11.49 -18.08 -14.75
N ILE A 22 11.51 -16.89 -14.14
CA ILE A 22 11.04 -15.66 -14.82
C ILE A 22 11.78 -15.46 -16.14
N ALA A 23 11.08 -15.08 -17.20
CA ALA A 23 11.69 -14.90 -18.52
C ALA A 23 12.62 -13.68 -18.57
N THR A 24 12.26 -12.64 -17.81
CA THR A 24 13.03 -11.39 -17.70
C THR A 24 13.36 -11.16 -16.23
N LEU A 25 14.63 -10.94 -15.95
CA LEU A 25 15.13 -10.63 -14.61
C LEU A 25 14.69 -9.22 -14.18
N THR A 26 14.84 -8.92 -12.89
CA THR A 26 14.44 -7.63 -12.31
C THR A 26 15.17 -6.43 -12.90
N ASP A 27 16.33 -6.63 -13.53
CA ASP A 27 17.11 -5.61 -14.22
C ASP A 27 16.73 -5.45 -15.71
N GLY A 28 15.68 -6.13 -16.16
CA GLY A 28 15.19 -6.07 -17.54
C GLY A 28 15.94 -6.98 -18.52
N ARG A 29 17.00 -7.68 -18.10
CA ARG A 29 17.72 -8.63 -18.96
C ARG A 29 16.94 -9.95 -19.11
N PRO A 30 17.05 -10.64 -20.26
CA PRO A 30 16.58 -12.01 -20.38
C PRO A 30 17.27 -12.92 -19.35
N ASN A 31 16.50 -13.81 -18.74
CA ASN A 31 17.06 -14.82 -17.84
C ASN A 31 17.87 -15.85 -18.65
N PRO A 32 19.17 -16.04 -18.38
CA PRO A 32 20.02 -16.96 -19.15
C PRO A 32 19.78 -18.44 -18.82
N SER A 33 18.97 -18.74 -17.79
CA SER A 33 18.60 -20.12 -17.44
C SER A 33 17.85 -20.80 -18.58
N SER A 34 18.16 -22.08 -18.83
CA SER A 34 17.37 -22.91 -19.76
C SER A 34 15.92 -23.11 -19.30
N GLN A 35 15.63 -22.84 -18.03
CA GLN A 35 14.27 -22.90 -17.45
C GLN A 35 13.51 -21.57 -17.57
N ALA A 36 14.10 -20.53 -18.16
CA ALA A 36 13.44 -19.23 -18.33
C ALA A 36 12.13 -19.37 -19.12
N GLY A 37 11.05 -18.82 -18.56
CA GLY A 37 9.69 -18.90 -19.11
C GLY A 37 8.97 -20.23 -18.88
N GLN A 38 9.63 -21.24 -18.34
CA GLN A 38 9.03 -22.56 -18.10
C GLN A 38 8.31 -22.61 -16.74
N PRO A 39 7.21 -23.37 -16.62
CA PRO A 39 6.61 -23.64 -15.32
C PRO A 39 7.61 -24.37 -14.40
N TYR A 40 7.45 -24.18 -13.10
CA TYR A 40 8.17 -24.95 -12.09
C TYR A 40 7.71 -26.41 -12.10
N GLU A 41 8.64 -27.29 -11.74
CA GLU A 41 8.31 -28.67 -11.43
C GLU A 41 7.28 -28.74 -10.30
N GLN A 42 6.53 -29.83 -10.27
CA GLN A 42 5.58 -30.09 -9.20
C GLN A 42 6.04 -31.23 -8.31
N ILE A 43 5.77 -31.09 -7.00
CA ILE A 43 5.95 -32.16 -6.02
C ILE A 43 4.61 -32.48 -5.36
N THR A 44 4.32 -33.77 -5.20
CA THR A 44 3.09 -34.26 -4.58
C THR A 44 3.28 -34.46 -3.08
N GLY A 45 2.18 -34.42 -2.31
CA GLY A 45 2.21 -34.75 -0.88
C GLY A 45 2.82 -36.13 -0.60
N LYS A 46 2.55 -37.14 -1.45
CA LYS A 46 3.14 -38.48 -1.34
C LYS A 46 4.67 -38.45 -1.47
N GLN A 47 5.22 -37.66 -2.40
CA GLN A 47 6.66 -37.49 -2.55
C GLN A 47 7.27 -36.77 -1.34
N ILE A 48 6.62 -35.72 -0.84
CA ILE A 48 7.05 -35.02 0.39
C ILE A 48 7.12 -36.01 1.56
N LEU A 49 6.08 -36.83 1.78
CA LEU A 49 6.08 -37.85 2.82
C LEU A 49 7.19 -38.90 2.65
N GLY A 50 7.51 -39.26 1.40
CA GLY A 50 8.66 -40.11 1.09
C GLY A 50 9.98 -39.48 1.54
N MET A 51 10.15 -38.17 1.29
CA MET A 51 11.33 -37.41 1.72
C MET A 51 11.42 -37.25 3.23
N VAL A 52 10.31 -37.17 3.96
CA VAL A 52 10.34 -37.12 5.44
C VAL A 52 10.95 -38.40 6.02
N LYS A 53 10.55 -39.56 5.47
CA LYS A 53 11.06 -40.85 5.95
C LYS A 53 12.48 -41.13 5.48
N ASN A 54 12.81 -40.72 4.25
CA ASN A 54 14.09 -40.96 3.61
C ASN A 54 14.62 -39.64 3.02
N PRO A 55 15.09 -38.70 3.85
CA PRO A 55 15.53 -37.40 3.39
C PRO A 55 16.85 -37.51 2.62
N PRO A 56 17.05 -36.73 1.53
CA PRO A 56 18.37 -36.55 0.95
C PRO A 56 19.29 -35.83 1.93
N SER A 57 20.61 -35.88 1.69
CA SER A 57 21.59 -34.97 2.30
C SER A 57 22.29 -34.20 1.20
N ALA A 58 21.89 -32.94 1.00
CA ALA A 58 22.42 -32.08 -0.06
C ALA A 58 22.73 -30.68 0.49
N PRO A 59 23.80 -30.00 0.00
CA PRO A 59 24.06 -28.59 0.33
C PRO A 59 22.82 -27.71 0.13
N LYS A 60 22.73 -26.58 0.86
CA LYS A 60 21.53 -25.72 0.88
C LYS A 60 21.17 -25.21 -0.51
N GLU A 61 22.17 -24.97 -1.34
CA GLU A 61 22.08 -24.49 -2.72
C GLU A 61 21.45 -25.54 -3.66
N LYS A 62 21.40 -26.80 -3.23
CA LYS A 62 20.77 -27.93 -3.93
C LYS A 62 19.58 -28.51 -3.16
N ALA A 63 19.19 -27.87 -2.05
CA ALA A 63 18.08 -28.33 -1.23
C ALA A 63 16.77 -28.09 -1.97
N ARG A 64 15.92 -29.12 -2.01
CA ARG A 64 14.60 -29.00 -2.61
C ARG A 64 13.69 -28.15 -1.74
N TRP A 65 12.90 -27.31 -2.36
CA TRP A 65 11.86 -26.51 -1.71
C TRP A 65 10.53 -26.72 -2.41
N PHE A 66 9.46 -26.32 -1.75
CA PHE A 66 8.16 -26.16 -2.38
C PHE A 66 7.49 -24.87 -1.90
N ILE A 67 6.55 -24.38 -2.68
CA ILE A 67 5.54 -23.42 -2.24
C ILE A 67 4.26 -24.23 -2.07
N PRO A 68 3.53 -24.12 -0.94
CA PRO A 68 2.34 -24.94 -0.66
C PRO A 68 1.10 -24.59 -1.51
N SER A 69 1.32 -24.10 -2.73
CA SER A 69 0.34 -23.66 -3.72
C SER A 69 0.43 -24.51 -5.00
N THR A 70 -0.72 -24.75 -5.64
CA THR A 70 -0.77 -25.45 -6.93
C THR A 70 -0.35 -24.56 -8.12
N TYR A 71 -0.21 -23.24 -7.91
CA TYR A 71 0.25 -22.34 -8.95
C TYR A 71 1.76 -22.49 -9.18
N SER A 72 2.13 -23.01 -10.35
CA SER A 72 3.50 -23.37 -10.72
C SER A 72 3.97 -22.78 -12.04
N ALA A 73 3.39 -21.67 -12.52
CA ALA A 73 3.90 -20.98 -13.71
C ALA A 73 5.30 -20.38 -13.45
N SER A 74 5.94 -19.84 -14.49
CA SER A 74 7.31 -19.30 -14.42
C SER A 74 7.51 -18.19 -13.38
N ASP A 75 6.45 -17.49 -12.99
CA ASP A 75 6.42 -16.44 -11.97
C ASP A 75 5.98 -16.94 -10.58
N ALA A 76 5.84 -18.26 -10.36
CA ALA A 76 5.33 -18.84 -9.11
C ALA A 76 6.15 -18.49 -7.85
N ARG A 77 7.40 -18.04 -7.99
CA ARG A 77 8.20 -17.50 -6.87
C ARG A 77 7.86 -16.06 -6.48
N SER A 78 7.07 -15.35 -7.28
CA SER A 78 6.59 -14.02 -6.96
C SER A 78 5.52 -14.08 -5.88
N HIS A 79 5.72 -13.35 -4.78
CA HIS A 79 4.69 -13.19 -3.76
C HIS A 79 3.40 -12.62 -4.33
N GLU A 80 3.49 -11.70 -5.30
CA GLU A 80 2.32 -11.11 -5.95
C GLU A 80 1.59 -12.10 -6.86
N ALA A 81 2.34 -12.88 -7.65
CA ALA A 81 1.72 -13.89 -8.50
C ALA A 81 0.97 -14.93 -7.66
N GLN A 82 1.59 -15.40 -6.57
CA GLN A 82 0.96 -16.32 -5.64
C GLN A 82 -0.23 -15.68 -4.89
N ARG A 83 -0.15 -14.40 -4.52
CA ARG A 83 -1.28 -13.67 -3.92
C ARG A 83 -2.49 -13.64 -4.86
N LEU A 84 -2.27 -13.38 -6.15
CA LEU A 84 -3.34 -13.21 -7.14
C LEU A 84 -3.88 -14.53 -7.71
N LYS A 85 -3.03 -15.54 -7.84
CA LYS A 85 -3.33 -16.77 -8.59
C LYS A 85 -3.15 -18.07 -7.78
N GLY A 86 -2.53 -17.98 -6.61
CA GLY A 86 -2.20 -19.12 -5.77
C GLY A 86 -3.40 -19.73 -5.06
N ASN A 87 -3.38 -21.05 -4.92
CA ASN A 87 -4.34 -21.84 -4.16
C ASN A 87 -3.56 -22.74 -3.22
N PHE A 88 -3.59 -22.40 -1.94
CA PHE A 88 -2.74 -23.00 -0.91
C PHE A 88 -3.44 -24.16 -0.21
N PHE A 89 -2.71 -25.23 0.09
CA PHE A 89 -3.29 -26.44 0.68
C PHE A 89 -2.63 -26.88 1.98
N TRP A 90 -1.57 -26.19 2.44
CA TRP A 90 -0.79 -26.59 3.60
C TRP A 90 -0.52 -25.35 4.46
N LEU A 91 -0.58 -25.50 5.78
CA LEU A 91 -0.08 -24.51 6.73
C LEU A 91 1.35 -24.90 7.13
N PRO A 92 2.37 -24.20 6.63
CA PRO A 92 3.74 -24.43 7.03
C PRO A 92 4.08 -23.66 8.31
N LEU A 93 5.02 -24.21 9.06
CA LEU A 93 5.62 -23.62 10.25
C LEU A 93 7.13 -23.84 10.17
N ASP A 94 7.91 -22.81 10.50
CA ASP A 94 9.36 -22.90 10.67
C ASP A 94 9.71 -22.31 12.04
N VAL A 95 10.45 -23.06 12.86
CA VAL A 95 10.79 -22.73 14.24
C VAL A 95 12.28 -22.96 14.42
N ASP A 96 13.03 -21.86 14.52
CA ASP A 96 14.49 -21.86 14.62
C ASP A 96 15.01 -21.49 16.03
N GLN A 97 14.11 -21.13 16.95
CA GLN A 97 14.43 -20.54 18.25
C GLN A 97 14.10 -21.47 19.43
N ASN A 98 14.66 -21.16 20.59
CA ASN A 98 14.37 -21.78 21.89
C ASN A 98 14.70 -23.28 22.05
N ASN A 99 15.32 -23.92 21.04
CA ASN A 99 15.77 -25.33 21.10
C ASN A 99 14.69 -26.30 21.61
N LEU A 100 13.44 -26.06 21.21
CA LEU A 100 12.29 -26.82 21.70
C LEU A 100 12.41 -28.31 21.34
N PRO A 101 12.00 -29.23 22.23
CA PRO A 101 11.84 -30.63 21.86
C PRO A 101 10.69 -30.79 20.85
N LEU A 102 10.73 -31.86 20.05
CA LEU A 102 9.72 -32.14 19.04
C LEU A 102 8.30 -32.22 19.64
N SER A 103 8.18 -32.76 20.86
CA SER A 103 6.92 -32.89 21.59
C SER A 103 6.19 -31.56 21.76
N ASP A 104 6.94 -30.48 21.97
CA ASP A 104 6.35 -29.16 22.25
C ASP A 104 5.85 -28.53 20.96
N ILE A 105 6.55 -28.76 19.84
CA ILE A 105 6.08 -28.37 18.51
C ILE A 105 4.78 -29.10 18.17
N PHE A 106 4.74 -30.42 18.40
CA PHE A 106 3.54 -31.21 18.16
C PHE A 106 2.39 -30.78 19.09
N GLY A 107 2.67 -30.58 20.38
CA GLY A 107 1.70 -30.16 21.38
C GLY A 107 1.05 -28.83 21.02
N ALA A 108 1.83 -27.83 20.61
CA ALA A 108 1.30 -26.53 20.17
C ALA A 108 0.41 -26.66 18.92
N VAL A 109 0.86 -27.42 17.90
CA VAL A 109 0.04 -27.64 16.69
C VAL A 109 -1.25 -28.38 17.03
N HIS A 110 -1.19 -29.42 17.86
CA HIS A 110 -2.37 -30.21 18.26
C HIS A 110 -3.33 -29.42 19.14
N ALA A 111 -2.84 -28.49 19.98
CA ALA A 111 -3.69 -27.59 20.77
C ALA A 111 -4.51 -26.63 19.89
N VAL A 112 -3.92 -26.13 18.79
CA VAL A 112 -4.61 -25.23 17.86
C VAL A 112 -5.48 -25.99 16.86
N LEU A 113 -4.99 -27.13 16.35
CA LEU A 113 -5.64 -27.97 15.35
C LEU A 113 -5.71 -29.43 15.83
N PRO A 114 -6.67 -29.75 16.73
CA PRO A 114 -6.84 -31.10 17.24
C PRO A 114 -7.06 -32.12 16.11
N ASP A 115 -6.52 -33.33 16.31
CA ASP A 115 -6.62 -34.45 15.37
C ASP A 115 -6.19 -34.17 13.93
N SER A 116 -5.41 -33.11 13.68
CA SER A 116 -4.95 -32.74 12.34
C SER A 116 -3.80 -33.63 11.87
N HIS A 117 -3.77 -33.98 10.58
CA HIS A 117 -2.55 -34.53 9.99
C HIS A 117 -1.42 -33.51 10.15
N CYS A 118 -0.30 -33.95 10.72
CA CYS A 118 0.84 -33.09 10.99
C CYS A 118 2.14 -33.83 10.69
N ILE A 119 3.04 -33.16 9.98
CA ILE A 119 4.35 -33.67 9.62
C ILE A 119 5.37 -32.69 10.18
N ILE A 120 6.21 -33.15 11.11
CA ILE A 120 7.27 -32.34 11.73
C ILE A 120 8.61 -32.97 11.37
N TYR A 121 9.60 -32.16 10.98
CA TYR A 121 10.94 -32.65 10.66
C TYR A 121 12.01 -31.62 11.01
N SER A 122 13.21 -32.10 11.35
CA SER A 122 14.34 -31.22 11.60
C SER A 122 14.76 -30.45 10.35
N SER A 123 15.13 -29.18 10.54
CA SER A 123 15.79 -28.40 9.50
C SER A 123 17.19 -28.94 9.23
N ARG A 124 17.76 -28.67 8.03
CA ARG A 124 19.13 -29.12 7.68
C ARG A 124 20.19 -28.64 8.68
N SER A 125 20.03 -27.46 9.24
CA SER A 125 21.00 -26.84 10.15
C SER A 125 20.75 -27.21 11.62
N ALA A 126 19.81 -28.10 11.91
CA ALA A 126 19.58 -28.58 13.26
C ALA A 126 20.76 -29.41 13.78
N THR A 127 21.08 -29.21 15.05
CA THR A 127 21.97 -30.08 15.85
C THR A 127 21.22 -30.55 17.10
N GLU A 128 21.80 -31.43 17.89
CA GLU A 128 21.18 -31.90 19.15
C GLU A 128 21.05 -30.76 20.18
N GLU A 129 22.00 -29.83 20.16
CA GLU A 129 22.08 -28.66 21.05
C GLU A 129 21.32 -27.44 20.51
N ASN A 130 20.91 -27.48 19.23
CA ASN A 130 20.19 -26.41 18.57
C ASN A 130 19.16 -26.99 17.59
N ARG A 131 18.06 -27.48 18.16
CA ARG A 131 16.95 -28.10 17.43
C ARG A 131 16.13 -27.03 16.73
N LYS A 132 15.87 -27.30 15.46
CA LYS A 132 15.17 -26.42 14.53
C LYS A 132 14.19 -27.26 13.73
N TRP A 133 12.96 -26.79 13.63
CA TRP A 133 11.84 -27.60 13.18
C TRP A 133 11.09 -26.95 12.04
N ARG A 134 10.64 -27.77 11.10
CA ARG A 134 9.55 -27.41 10.20
C ARG A 134 8.36 -28.30 10.47
N ALA A 135 7.17 -27.72 10.50
CA ALA A 135 5.92 -28.46 10.52
C ALA A 135 5.08 -28.14 9.28
N LEU A 136 4.35 -29.15 8.80
CA LEU A 136 3.48 -29.06 7.65
C LEU A 136 2.13 -29.68 8.03
N VAL A 137 1.07 -28.87 7.96
CA VAL A 137 -0.30 -29.29 8.26
C VAL A 137 -1.13 -29.24 6.98
N PRO A 138 -1.47 -30.39 6.36
CA PRO A 138 -2.30 -30.43 5.17
C PRO A 138 -3.75 -29.99 5.44
N LEU A 139 -4.32 -29.25 4.50
CA LEU A 139 -5.68 -28.76 4.50
C LEU A 139 -6.55 -29.62 3.58
N ARG A 140 -7.82 -29.74 3.92
CA ARG A 140 -8.85 -30.36 3.08
C ARG A 140 -9.25 -29.41 1.95
N ASP A 141 -9.46 -28.15 2.30
CA ASP A 141 -9.92 -27.09 1.42
C ASP A 141 -8.79 -26.08 1.17
N THR A 142 -8.84 -25.37 0.05
CA THR A 142 -7.78 -24.43 -0.32
C THR A 142 -7.96 -23.05 0.30
N ILE A 143 -6.86 -22.35 0.56
CA ILE A 143 -6.84 -20.93 0.90
C ILE A 143 -6.45 -20.13 -0.36
N PRO A 144 -7.27 -19.17 -0.81
CA PRO A 144 -6.88 -18.24 -1.87
C PRO A 144 -5.66 -17.43 -1.47
N GLY A 145 -4.78 -17.12 -2.43
CA GLY A 145 -3.56 -16.37 -2.15
C GLY A 145 -3.75 -15.00 -1.49
N SER A 146 -4.92 -14.37 -1.65
CA SER A 146 -5.29 -13.12 -0.99
C SER A 146 -5.52 -13.28 0.52
N ASP A 147 -5.98 -14.45 0.96
CA ASP A 147 -6.30 -14.74 2.36
C ASP A 147 -5.17 -15.49 3.08
N TYR A 148 -4.24 -16.06 2.32
CA TYR A 148 -3.18 -16.91 2.86
C TYR A 148 -2.30 -16.21 3.92
N PRO A 149 -1.83 -14.96 3.72
CA PRO A 149 -1.04 -14.26 4.73
C PRO A 149 -1.78 -14.06 6.05
N ASP A 150 -3.02 -13.59 6.00
CA ASP A 150 -3.84 -13.36 7.21
C ASP A 150 -4.15 -14.68 7.92
N THR A 151 -4.36 -15.75 7.16
CA THR A 151 -4.62 -17.09 7.71
C THR A 151 -3.39 -17.65 8.43
N LEU A 152 -2.19 -17.52 7.86
CA LEU A 152 -0.96 -17.94 8.55
C LEU A 152 -0.65 -17.03 9.74
N ALA A 153 -0.89 -15.72 9.65
CA ALA A 153 -0.73 -14.83 10.79
C ALA A 153 -1.61 -15.27 11.97
N ALA A 154 -2.89 -15.58 11.71
CA ALA A 154 -3.80 -16.09 12.72
C ALA A 154 -3.35 -17.45 13.30
N PHE A 155 -2.89 -18.36 12.45
CA PHE A 155 -2.34 -19.65 12.90
C PHE A 155 -1.12 -19.46 13.80
N TYR A 156 -0.19 -18.58 13.43
CA TYR A 156 1.00 -18.28 14.21
C TYR A 156 0.68 -17.61 15.54
N ASP A 157 -0.28 -16.67 15.58
CA ASP A 157 -0.75 -16.05 16.82
C ASP A 157 -1.30 -17.10 17.80
N LEU A 158 -2.05 -18.08 17.29
CA LEU A 158 -2.60 -19.16 18.09
C LEU A 158 -1.53 -20.13 18.60
N LEU A 159 -0.51 -20.44 17.79
CA LEU A 159 0.61 -21.29 18.22
C LEU A 159 1.46 -20.62 19.30
N GLU A 160 1.76 -19.31 19.14
CA GLU A 160 2.45 -18.53 20.17
C GLU A 160 1.63 -18.52 21.46
N THR A 161 0.30 -18.32 21.37
CA THR A 161 -0.60 -18.36 22.53
C THR A 161 -0.65 -19.74 23.18
N ALA A 162 -0.79 -20.81 22.40
CA ALA A 162 -0.90 -22.18 22.90
C ALA A 162 0.38 -22.71 23.56
N SER A 163 1.51 -22.04 23.34
CA SER A 163 2.81 -22.39 23.91
C SER A 163 3.30 -21.38 24.95
N ASP A 164 2.44 -20.46 25.39
CA ASP A 164 2.79 -19.35 26.30
C ASP A 164 4.02 -18.56 25.82
N GLY A 165 4.16 -18.40 24.50
CA GLY A 165 5.27 -17.70 23.85
C GLY A 165 6.55 -18.52 23.68
N ALA A 166 6.58 -19.80 24.09
CA ALA A 166 7.77 -20.65 23.93
C ALA A 166 8.04 -20.97 22.45
N LEU A 167 7.00 -21.24 21.66
CA LEU A 167 7.11 -21.48 20.23
C LEU A 167 6.98 -20.15 19.49
N ILE A 168 8.06 -19.75 18.80
CA ILE A 168 8.11 -18.52 18.01
C ILE A 168 8.23 -18.88 16.52
N PRO A 169 7.12 -18.81 15.75
CA PRO A 169 7.12 -19.03 14.31
C PRO A 169 7.97 -18.01 13.55
N ASP A 170 8.71 -18.44 12.52
CA ASP A 170 9.21 -17.52 11.51
C ASP A 170 8.05 -17.02 10.63
N ARG A 171 7.57 -15.83 10.95
CA ARG A 171 6.44 -15.20 10.27
C ARG A 171 6.74 -14.82 8.82
N ALA A 172 8.00 -14.78 8.38
CA ALA A 172 8.33 -14.59 6.96
C ALA A 172 7.80 -15.73 6.08
N LEU A 173 7.63 -16.93 6.65
CA LEU A 173 7.03 -18.10 6.00
C LEU A 173 5.56 -17.90 5.59
N GLY A 174 4.86 -16.94 6.23
CA GLY A 174 3.48 -16.57 5.88
C GLY A 174 3.33 -15.81 4.57
N ARG A 175 4.42 -15.42 3.89
CA ARG A 175 4.34 -14.71 2.61
C ARG A 175 4.03 -15.70 1.47
N PRO A 176 3.12 -15.39 0.52
CA PRO A 176 2.61 -16.37 -0.44
C PRO A 176 3.68 -17.05 -1.32
N GLY A 177 4.66 -16.29 -1.79
CA GLY A 177 5.81 -16.81 -2.56
C GLY A 177 7.00 -17.32 -1.74
N GLN A 178 6.88 -17.41 -0.41
CA GLN A 178 8.00 -17.84 0.43
C GLN A 178 8.27 -19.34 0.25
N LEU A 179 9.56 -19.68 0.11
CA LEU A 179 10.00 -21.05 -0.08
C LEU A 179 9.95 -21.83 1.24
N VAL A 180 9.34 -23.01 1.21
CA VAL A 180 9.39 -23.96 2.32
C VAL A 180 10.39 -25.05 1.95
N TYR A 181 11.52 -25.12 2.64
CA TYR A 181 12.52 -26.16 2.40
C TYR A 181 12.01 -27.52 2.87
N LEU A 182 12.06 -28.50 1.98
CA LEU A 182 11.67 -29.88 2.24
C LEU A 182 12.73 -30.60 3.09
N PRO A 183 12.41 -31.77 3.66
CA PRO A 183 13.36 -32.58 4.41
C PRO A 183 14.71 -32.73 3.72
N ASN A 184 15.78 -32.40 4.44
CA ASN A 184 17.16 -32.49 3.97
C ASN A 184 18.07 -32.71 5.18
N LYS A 185 18.59 -33.94 5.32
CA LYS A 185 19.33 -34.40 6.49
C LYS A 185 20.67 -33.68 6.61
N GLY A 186 20.89 -33.05 7.77
CA GLY A 186 22.17 -32.48 8.18
C GLY A 186 22.90 -33.37 9.18
N GLN A 187 23.52 -32.73 10.19
CA GLN A 187 24.17 -33.41 11.31
C GLN A 187 23.16 -34.18 12.17
N HIS A 188 22.02 -33.55 12.46
CA HIS A 188 20.91 -34.14 13.19
C HIS A 188 19.66 -34.18 12.30
N TYR A 189 18.88 -35.26 12.41
CA TYR A 189 17.59 -35.38 11.73
C TYR A 189 16.65 -36.28 12.52
N GLU A 190 15.57 -35.68 12.98
CA GLU A 190 14.43 -36.31 13.63
C GLU A 190 13.16 -35.89 12.88
N PHE A 191 12.13 -36.73 12.91
CA PHE A 191 10.83 -36.39 12.37
C PHE A 191 9.71 -37.07 13.15
N HIS A 192 8.52 -36.49 13.03
CA HIS A 192 7.28 -37.05 13.55
C HIS A 192 6.17 -36.90 12.50
N MET A 193 5.35 -37.94 12.37
CA MET A 193 4.18 -37.93 11.50
C MET A 193 2.96 -38.35 12.32
N HIS A 194 2.10 -37.39 12.61
CA HIS A 194 0.82 -37.66 13.22
C HIS A 194 -0.23 -37.91 12.14
N ARG A 195 -0.93 -39.06 12.24
CA ARG A 195 -2.04 -39.40 11.35
C ARG A 195 -3.33 -38.90 11.95
N GLY A 196 -3.92 -37.90 11.30
CA GLY A 196 -5.16 -37.28 11.73
C GLY A 196 -6.14 -37.09 10.57
N GLN A 197 -6.78 -35.94 10.49
CA GLN A 197 -7.61 -35.51 9.36
C GLN A 197 -6.97 -34.32 8.66
N ALA A 198 -7.21 -34.19 7.35
CA ALA A 198 -6.85 -32.95 6.66
C ALA A 198 -7.73 -31.81 7.22
N VAL A 199 -7.12 -30.69 7.55
CA VAL A 199 -7.79 -29.62 8.29
C VAL A 199 -8.82 -28.92 7.40
N ALA A 200 -10.06 -28.88 7.89
CA ALA A 200 -11.13 -28.07 7.32
C ALA A 200 -11.11 -26.69 7.97
N LEU A 201 -10.84 -25.64 7.19
CA LEU A 201 -10.89 -24.26 7.66
C LEU A 201 -12.31 -23.70 7.54
N THR A 202 -13.24 -24.32 8.27
CA THR A 202 -14.62 -23.87 8.38
C THR A 202 -14.73 -22.56 9.19
N PRO A 203 -15.85 -21.82 9.11
CA PRO A 203 -16.01 -20.55 9.84
C PRO A 203 -15.84 -20.66 11.36
N ASP A 204 -16.10 -21.83 11.95
CA ASP A 204 -15.93 -22.15 13.38
C ASP A 204 -14.53 -22.64 13.74
N ASN A 205 -13.64 -22.81 12.76
CA ASN A 205 -12.25 -23.18 13.03
C ASN A 205 -11.52 -22.03 13.76
N PRO A 206 -10.73 -22.32 14.82
CA PRO A 206 -10.06 -21.28 15.61
C PRO A 206 -9.15 -20.37 14.78
N VAL A 207 -8.49 -20.91 13.73
CA VAL A 207 -7.65 -20.11 12.83
C VAL A 207 -8.48 -19.11 12.03
N ILE A 208 -9.66 -19.51 11.57
CA ILE A 208 -10.57 -18.62 10.83
C ILE A 208 -11.19 -17.57 11.75
N ILE A 209 -11.65 -17.97 12.94
CA ILE A 209 -12.15 -17.04 13.95
C ILE A 209 -11.09 -15.96 14.25
N ARG A 210 -9.85 -16.36 14.56
CA ARG A 210 -8.76 -15.42 14.84
C ARG A 210 -8.43 -14.54 13.64
N ARG A 211 -8.48 -15.07 12.41
CA ARG A 211 -8.26 -14.28 11.19
C ARG A 211 -9.30 -13.16 11.06
N GLU A 212 -10.58 -13.49 11.23
CA GLU A 212 -11.66 -12.50 11.12
C GLU A 212 -11.63 -11.51 12.29
N GLU A 213 -11.26 -11.93 13.51
CA GLU A 213 -11.00 -11.03 14.64
C GLU A 213 -9.87 -10.03 14.31
N ASN A 214 -8.76 -10.50 13.77
CA ASN A 214 -7.62 -9.66 13.38
C ASN A 214 -8.02 -8.64 12.30
N ARG A 215 -8.80 -9.05 11.30
CA ARG A 215 -9.35 -8.18 10.26
C ARG A 215 -10.29 -7.13 10.83
N ALA A 216 -11.23 -7.53 11.70
CA ALA A 216 -12.18 -6.63 12.34
C ALA A 216 -11.49 -5.58 13.22
N ARG A 217 -10.45 -5.99 13.99
CA ARG A 217 -9.64 -5.05 14.80
C ARG A 217 -8.94 -4.01 13.93
N LEU A 218 -8.31 -4.44 12.83
CA LEU A 218 -7.66 -3.54 11.91
C LEU A 218 -8.65 -2.57 11.26
N GLU A 219 -9.80 -3.06 10.80
CA GLU A 219 -10.85 -2.24 10.19
C GLU A 219 -11.41 -1.21 11.18
N ALA A 220 -11.70 -1.63 12.42
CA ALA A 220 -12.20 -0.74 13.47
C ALA A 220 -11.18 0.38 13.79
N ALA A 221 -9.92 0.01 13.97
CA ALA A 221 -8.83 0.96 14.22
C ALA A 221 -8.63 1.92 13.04
N GLN A 222 -8.68 1.42 11.81
CA GLN A 222 -8.60 2.24 10.59
C GLN A 222 -9.78 3.21 10.48
N LYS A 223 -11.01 2.73 10.72
CA LYS A 223 -12.22 3.55 10.67
C LYS A 223 -12.20 4.64 11.74
N PHE A 224 -11.70 4.33 12.93
CA PHE A 224 -11.52 5.32 13.99
C PHE A 224 -10.47 6.36 13.59
N ALA A 225 -9.28 5.92 13.16
CA ALA A 225 -8.19 6.79 12.73
C ALA A 225 -8.65 7.73 11.60
N ARG A 226 -9.38 7.21 10.61
CA ARG A 226 -9.94 8.02 9.52
C ARG A 226 -10.92 9.08 10.04
N LYS A 227 -11.86 8.73 10.92
CA LYS A 227 -12.82 9.68 11.48
C LYS A 227 -12.14 10.78 12.30
N GLU A 228 -11.14 10.43 13.11
CA GLU A 228 -10.39 11.41 13.90
C GLU A 228 -9.57 12.36 13.02
N ARG A 229 -9.05 11.88 11.89
CA ARG A 229 -8.39 12.74 10.90
C ARG A 229 -9.38 13.67 10.21
N GLU A 230 -10.58 13.20 9.86
CA GLU A 230 -11.64 14.02 9.27
C GLU A 230 -12.19 15.09 10.23
N ARG A 231 -12.12 14.85 11.55
CA ARG A 231 -12.53 15.81 12.58
C ARG A 231 -11.51 16.91 12.86
N ARG A 232 -10.23 16.70 12.49
CA ARG A 232 -9.19 17.69 12.73
C ARG A 232 -9.47 18.91 11.85
N PRO A 233 -9.72 20.10 12.43
CA PRO A 233 -9.99 21.29 11.63
C PRO A 233 -8.76 21.61 10.78
N VAL A 234 -8.98 21.81 9.47
CA VAL A 234 -7.97 22.36 8.58
C VAL A 234 -7.82 23.85 8.96
N LEU A 235 -6.88 24.15 9.85
CA LEU A 235 -6.48 25.53 10.11
C LEU A 235 -5.77 26.05 8.85
N GLY A 236 -6.44 26.94 8.11
CA GLY A 236 -5.86 27.64 6.96
C GLY A 236 -6.77 27.75 5.73
N ALA A 237 -7.89 28.47 5.84
CA ALA A 237 -8.66 28.96 4.67
C ALA A 237 -8.51 30.49 4.46
N GLN A 238 -7.62 31.14 5.22
CA GLN A 238 -7.24 32.54 5.03
C GLN A 238 -5.70 32.60 5.02
N GLY A 239 -5.14 33.50 4.19
CA GLY A 239 -3.76 33.47 3.69
C GLY A 239 -2.63 33.16 4.67
N SER A 240 -1.59 32.51 4.12
CA SER A 240 -0.21 32.37 4.61
C SER A 240 0.14 31.54 5.86
N ASP A 241 -0.79 31.07 6.69
CA ASP A 241 -0.42 30.30 7.90
C ASP A 241 -0.78 28.80 7.77
N ILE A 242 0.14 28.01 7.21
CA ILE A 242 0.10 26.54 7.33
C ILE A 242 0.56 26.14 8.73
N SER A 243 -0.15 25.21 9.39
CA SER A 243 0.28 24.74 10.72
C SER A 243 1.63 24.00 10.62
N PRO A 244 2.51 24.09 11.64
CA PRO A 244 3.79 23.36 11.62
C PRO A 244 3.60 21.84 11.43
N VAL A 245 2.51 21.28 11.96
CA VAL A 245 2.20 19.85 11.78
C VAL A 245 1.85 19.54 10.33
N ASP A 246 1.02 20.36 9.69
CA ASP A 246 0.63 20.15 8.29
C ASP A 246 1.82 20.35 7.34
N HIS A 247 2.65 21.36 7.60
CA HIS A 247 3.89 21.59 6.84
C HIS A 247 4.86 20.40 6.96
N PHE A 248 5.00 19.83 8.16
CA PHE A 248 5.80 18.63 8.36
C PHE A 248 5.24 17.45 7.58
N ASN A 249 3.94 17.20 7.68
CA ASN A 249 3.27 16.09 6.99
C ASN A 249 3.29 16.24 5.45
N GLN A 250 3.37 17.46 4.91
CA GLN A 250 3.53 17.69 3.46
C GLN A 250 4.94 17.42 2.96
N SER A 251 5.94 17.64 3.82
CA SER A 251 7.37 17.48 3.52
C SER A 251 7.91 16.10 3.87
N HIS A 252 7.19 15.30 4.67
CA HIS A 252 7.61 13.98 5.12
C HIS A 252 6.54 12.91 4.86
N ASN A 253 6.98 11.80 4.28
CA ASN A 253 6.14 10.63 4.04
C ASN A 253 6.27 9.62 5.20
N VAL A 254 5.15 9.03 5.60
CA VAL A 254 5.09 8.02 6.66
C VAL A 254 6.02 6.84 6.36
N ALA A 255 6.05 6.33 5.12
CA ALA A 255 6.93 5.20 4.79
C ALA A 255 8.42 5.53 5.01
N ASP A 256 8.83 6.73 4.62
CA ASP A 256 10.23 7.17 4.71
C ASP A 256 10.64 7.36 6.17
N LEU A 257 9.74 7.90 7.00
CA LEU A 257 9.96 8.02 8.44
C LEU A 257 9.96 6.67 9.16
N LEU A 258 9.04 5.76 8.84
CA LEU A 258 9.06 4.40 9.37
C LEU A 258 10.40 3.72 9.07
N ALA A 259 10.88 3.80 7.82
CA ALA A 259 12.19 3.29 7.43
C ALA A 259 13.34 3.97 8.19
N ARG A 260 13.32 5.31 8.29
CA ARG A 260 14.31 6.10 9.05
C ARG A 260 14.38 5.69 10.52
N TYR A 261 13.22 5.44 11.13
CA TYR A 261 13.09 4.99 12.51
C TYR A 261 13.20 3.48 12.69
N ARG A 262 13.79 2.79 11.70
CA ARG A 262 14.16 1.35 11.76
C ARG A 262 12.97 0.40 11.84
N TYR A 263 11.79 0.81 11.41
CA TYR A 263 10.71 -0.14 11.15
C TYR A 263 11.10 -1.00 9.96
N SER A 264 10.79 -2.30 10.04
CA SER A 264 11.06 -3.25 8.96
C SER A 264 9.79 -3.45 8.13
N GLN A 265 9.83 -3.21 6.82
CA GLN A 265 8.68 -3.44 5.94
C GLN A 265 8.54 -4.93 5.56
N ALA A 266 7.32 -5.45 5.47
CA ALA A 266 7.04 -6.80 4.97
C ALA A 266 7.08 -6.81 3.43
N GLY A 267 8.27 -6.95 2.85
CA GLY A 267 8.44 -6.92 1.40
C GLY A 267 8.00 -5.58 0.82
N GLN A 268 7.10 -5.60 -0.16
CA GLN A 268 6.49 -4.39 -0.76
C GLN A 268 5.08 -4.11 -0.22
N SER A 269 4.70 -4.71 0.90
CA SER A 269 3.37 -4.54 1.51
C SER A 269 3.28 -3.23 2.30
N PRO A 270 2.06 -2.75 2.62
CA PRO A 270 1.86 -1.64 3.54
C PRO A 270 2.13 -2.01 5.01
N ASP A 271 2.52 -3.26 5.32
CA ASP A 271 2.66 -3.74 6.70
C ASP A 271 4.13 -3.65 7.16
N TRP A 272 4.32 -3.12 8.38
CA TRP A 272 5.60 -2.79 8.99
C TRP A 272 5.71 -3.40 10.39
N ARG A 273 6.93 -3.76 10.77
CA ARG A 273 7.31 -4.21 12.11
C ARG A 273 8.06 -3.09 12.81
N SER A 274 7.56 -2.71 13.98
CA SER A 274 8.16 -1.72 14.86
C SER A 274 9.45 -2.23 15.50
N PRO A 275 10.47 -1.36 15.68
CA PRO A 275 11.69 -1.70 16.39
C PRO A 275 11.47 -1.97 17.89
N MET A 276 10.32 -1.56 18.44
CA MET A 276 9.95 -1.76 19.84
C MET A 276 9.30 -3.13 20.08
N GLN A 277 8.99 -3.86 19.01
CA GLN A 277 8.38 -5.18 19.10
C GLN A 277 9.43 -6.25 19.34
N THR A 278 9.16 -7.12 20.31
CA THR A 278 9.88 -8.39 20.47
C THR A 278 9.32 -9.46 19.53
N SER A 279 8.04 -9.37 19.16
CA SER A 279 7.41 -10.30 18.23
C SER A 279 7.87 -10.05 16.79
N GLY A 280 7.90 -11.12 15.98
CA GLY A 280 8.20 -11.04 14.55
C GLY A 280 7.06 -10.47 13.70
N SER A 281 5.97 -9.98 14.31
CA SER A 281 4.75 -9.58 13.61
C SER A 281 4.87 -8.20 12.93
N TYR A 282 4.24 -8.04 11.76
CA TYR A 282 4.16 -6.76 11.05
C TYR A 282 2.84 -6.06 11.40
N ALA A 283 2.74 -5.54 12.62
CA ALA A 283 1.47 -5.04 13.18
C ALA A 283 1.17 -3.56 12.88
N THR A 284 2.08 -2.85 12.21
CA THR A 284 1.94 -1.41 11.88
C THR A 284 1.65 -1.24 10.40
N LYS A 285 0.45 -0.81 10.04
CA LYS A 285 0.02 -0.65 8.64
C LYS A 285 0.09 0.82 8.22
N ASN A 286 0.77 1.07 7.10
CA ASN A 286 0.88 2.37 6.46
C ASN A 286 -0.24 2.55 5.40
N PHE A 287 -0.97 3.65 5.48
CA PHE A 287 -2.02 4.03 4.55
C PHE A 287 -1.63 5.21 3.64
N GLY A 288 -0.35 5.60 3.64
CA GLY A 288 0.23 6.69 2.85
C GLY A 288 0.44 7.93 3.70
N ASP A 289 -0.65 8.58 4.09
CA ASP A 289 -0.67 9.83 4.85
C ASP A 289 -0.90 9.64 6.36
N TYR A 290 -1.14 8.40 6.79
CA TYR A 290 -1.23 8.00 8.20
C TYR A 290 -0.90 6.52 8.36
N TRP A 291 -0.71 6.11 9.61
CA TRP A 291 -0.47 4.72 9.99
C TRP A 291 -1.40 4.30 11.12
N VAL A 292 -1.62 2.99 11.23
CA VAL A 292 -2.32 2.34 12.35
C VAL A 292 -1.46 1.18 12.83
N SER A 293 -1.24 1.07 14.14
CA SER A 293 -0.53 -0.03 14.77
C SER A 293 -1.42 -0.78 15.75
N LEU A 294 -1.51 -2.09 15.54
CA LEU A 294 -2.11 -3.02 16.50
C LEU A 294 -1.10 -3.55 17.52
N SER A 295 0.14 -3.04 17.51
CA SER A 295 1.18 -3.52 18.41
C SER A 295 0.96 -3.08 19.86
N ALA A 296 1.01 -4.04 20.77
CA ALA A 296 1.07 -3.76 22.21
C ALA A 296 2.35 -2.99 22.60
N SER A 297 3.49 -3.24 21.96
CA SER A 297 4.74 -2.49 22.19
C SER A 297 4.60 -1.03 21.79
N ASP A 298 4.04 -0.74 20.61
CA ASP A 298 3.76 0.64 20.19
C ASP A 298 2.74 1.28 21.14
N ALA A 299 1.73 0.51 21.58
CA ALA A 299 0.77 0.95 22.56
C ALA A 299 1.44 1.36 23.88
N ALA A 300 2.34 0.53 24.41
CA ALA A 300 3.09 0.78 25.63
C ALA A 300 4.09 1.94 25.49
N ALA A 301 4.69 2.11 24.30
CA ALA A 301 5.59 3.21 24.00
C ALA A 301 4.89 4.57 23.85
N GLY A 302 3.54 4.58 23.78
CA GLY A 302 2.77 5.82 23.69
C GLY A 302 2.93 6.55 22.35
N ILE A 303 3.32 5.86 21.28
CA ILE A 303 3.49 6.48 19.96
C ILE A 303 2.14 6.91 19.37
N GLY A 304 2.08 8.14 18.87
CA GLY A 304 0.86 8.72 18.30
C GLY A 304 -0.32 8.70 19.26
N ARG A 305 -1.54 8.62 18.71
CA ARG A 305 -2.79 8.67 19.46
C ARG A 305 -3.39 7.28 19.67
N ALA A 306 -4.11 7.11 20.77
CA ALA A 306 -4.81 5.87 21.08
C ALA A 306 -6.22 5.85 20.48
N THR A 307 -6.60 4.69 19.95
CA THR A 307 -8.00 4.30 19.75
C THR A 307 -8.64 3.87 21.09
N PRO A 308 -9.97 3.77 21.19
CA PRO A 308 -10.64 3.28 22.40
C PRO A 308 -10.16 1.89 22.86
N ASP A 309 -9.76 1.05 21.91
CA ASP A 309 -9.26 -0.31 22.16
C ASP A 309 -7.75 -0.36 22.43
N GLY A 310 -7.09 0.81 22.58
CA GLY A 310 -5.67 0.91 22.92
C GLY A 310 -4.70 0.75 21.73
N HIS A 311 -5.18 0.48 20.51
CA HIS A 311 -4.37 0.52 19.30
C HIS A 311 -3.87 1.94 19.02
N ARG A 312 -2.75 2.08 18.31
CA ARG A 312 -2.15 3.37 18.01
C ARG A 312 -2.42 3.79 16.57
N PHE A 313 -2.53 5.09 16.34
CA PHE A 313 -2.56 5.67 15.00
C PHE A 313 -1.89 7.04 15.02
N GLY A 314 -1.41 7.47 13.87
CA GLY A 314 -0.79 8.78 13.75
C GLY A 314 -0.42 9.13 12.31
N ASP A 315 0.09 10.34 12.15
CA ASP A 315 0.68 10.84 10.90
C ASP A 315 2.22 10.83 10.96
N ALA A 316 2.86 11.45 9.97
CA ALA A 316 4.32 11.55 9.91
C ALA A 316 4.87 12.39 11.10
N PHE A 317 4.16 13.44 11.50
CA PHE A 317 4.54 14.27 12.64
C PHE A 317 4.47 13.50 13.96
N ASP A 318 3.46 12.64 14.14
CA ASP A 318 3.38 11.77 15.33
C ASP A 318 4.61 10.84 15.47
N LEU A 319 5.20 10.37 14.35
CA LEU A 319 6.45 9.60 14.36
C LEU A 319 7.65 10.46 14.80
N TYR A 320 7.73 11.68 14.28
CA TYR A 320 8.76 12.66 14.63
C TYR A 320 8.71 13.05 16.12
N VAL A 321 7.51 13.34 16.63
CA VAL A 321 7.27 13.65 18.04
C VAL A 321 7.82 12.54 18.93
N HIS A 322 7.51 11.29 18.60
CA HIS A 322 7.95 10.15 19.41
C HIS A 322 9.46 9.91 19.31
N HIS A 323 10.01 9.81 18.09
CA HIS A 323 11.39 9.35 17.88
C HIS A 323 12.45 10.46 18.03
N GLU A 324 12.10 11.72 17.79
CA GLU A 324 13.07 12.83 17.81
C GLU A 324 12.81 13.82 18.94
N LYS A 325 11.60 13.88 19.48
CA LYS A 325 11.21 14.86 20.52
C LYS A 325 10.74 14.22 21.83
N GLY A 326 10.96 12.92 22.01
CA GLY A 326 10.67 12.22 23.28
C GLY A 326 9.19 12.21 23.67
N GLY A 327 8.28 12.36 22.70
CA GLY A 327 6.83 12.39 22.94
C GLY A 327 6.26 13.77 23.29
N ASP A 328 7.07 14.83 23.40
CA ASP A 328 6.57 16.17 23.69
C ASP A 328 6.05 16.86 22.41
N PHE A 329 4.73 16.77 22.22
CA PHE A 329 4.06 17.37 21.07
C PHE A 329 4.21 18.89 21.00
N THR A 330 4.09 19.59 22.14
CA THR A 330 4.13 21.06 22.18
C THR A 330 5.53 21.57 21.84
N SER A 331 6.57 20.94 22.41
CA SER A 331 7.94 21.28 22.06
C SER A 331 8.26 20.92 20.61
N ALA A 332 7.77 19.79 20.11
CA ALA A 332 7.95 19.41 18.70
C ALA A 332 7.36 20.45 17.73
N VAL A 333 6.16 20.95 18.00
CA VAL A 333 5.50 21.97 17.15
C VAL A 333 6.31 23.26 17.15
N ARG A 334 6.75 23.72 18.32
CA ARG A 334 7.53 24.94 18.49
C ARG A 334 8.91 24.85 17.82
N ASP A 335 9.63 23.76 18.06
CA ASP A 335 10.97 23.56 17.48
C ASP A 335 10.88 23.47 15.96
N TYR A 336 9.93 22.69 15.43
CA TYR A 336 9.76 22.55 13.99
C TYR A 336 9.29 23.85 13.34
N ALA A 337 8.41 24.63 13.99
CA ALA A 337 8.02 25.95 13.50
C ALA A 337 9.23 26.88 13.34
N HIS A 338 10.14 26.89 14.31
CA HIS A 338 11.38 27.66 14.25
C HIS A 338 12.33 27.14 13.15
N GLU A 339 12.52 25.82 13.04
CA GLU A 339 13.34 25.20 11.99
C GLU A 339 12.81 25.47 10.57
N ALA A 340 11.49 25.46 10.39
CA ALA A 340 10.83 25.68 9.11
C ALA A 340 10.58 27.16 8.78
N GLY A 341 10.94 28.09 9.68
CA GLY A 341 10.70 29.52 9.50
C GLY A 341 9.22 29.92 9.49
N LEU A 342 8.35 29.12 10.12
CA LEU A 342 6.91 29.38 10.24
C LEU A 342 6.68 30.37 11.39
N ARG A 343 5.81 31.36 11.18
CA ARG A 343 5.52 32.37 12.21
C ARG A 343 4.86 31.70 13.42
N PRO A 344 5.23 32.04 14.67
CA PRO A 344 4.52 31.55 15.83
C PRO A 344 3.12 32.18 15.88
N HIS A 345 2.07 31.37 16.02
CA HIS A 345 0.78 31.88 16.49
C HIS A 345 0.95 32.40 17.93
N PRO A 346 0.45 33.59 18.29
CA PRO A 346 0.43 34.02 19.68
C PRO A 346 -0.53 33.14 20.48
N GLU A 347 -0.10 32.70 21.66
CA GLU A 347 -0.95 31.99 22.62
C GLU A 347 -2.22 32.79 22.99
N PRO A 348 -3.33 32.14 23.39
CA PRO A 348 -4.52 32.84 23.84
C PRO A 348 -4.23 33.56 25.17
N ALA A 349 -4.14 34.89 25.13
CA ALA A 349 -3.96 35.72 26.32
C ALA A 349 -5.19 35.61 27.25
N GLY A 350 -4.96 35.04 28.43
CA GLY A 350 -5.88 35.11 29.57
C GLY A 350 -5.66 36.38 30.41
N ALA A 351 -6.77 36.89 30.94
CA ALA A 351 -6.93 37.86 32.04
C ALA A 351 -6.70 39.38 31.77
N ALA A 352 -7.83 40.11 31.82
CA ALA A 352 -8.03 41.54 32.15
C ALA A 352 -7.11 42.05 33.31
N GLN A 353 -6.72 43.32 33.50
CA GLN A 353 -7.12 44.71 33.17
C GLN A 353 -6.01 45.64 33.80
N PRO A 354 -6.04 47.00 33.86
CA PRO A 354 -6.51 48.06 32.94
C PRO A 354 -5.58 49.32 32.82
N GLN A 355 -5.82 50.11 31.75
CA GLN A 355 -5.90 51.59 31.67
C GLN A 355 -4.68 52.55 31.61
N ASP A 356 -5.00 53.69 30.95
CA ASP A 356 -4.34 55.01 30.80
C ASP A 356 -3.34 55.13 29.63
N THR A 357 -3.43 56.05 28.64
CA THR A 357 -4.19 57.31 28.45
C THR A 357 -4.25 57.66 26.94
N GLU A 358 -5.45 58.02 26.46
CA GLU A 358 -5.86 59.16 25.60
C GLU A 358 -5.07 59.69 24.37
N PRO A 359 -5.78 60.40 23.44
CA PRO A 359 -5.59 60.33 21.99
C PRO A 359 -4.93 61.58 21.38
N ASP A 360 -4.50 61.51 20.12
CA ASP A 360 -4.32 62.72 19.31
C ASP A 360 -4.81 62.56 17.87
N THR A 361 -5.54 63.62 17.52
CA THR A 361 -6.32 64.06 16.37
C THR A 361 -5.47 64.40 15.13
N SER A 362 -5.85 63.90 13.94
CA SER A 362 -6.43 64.67 12.81
C SER A 362 -5.45 64.79 11.61
N PRO A 363 -5.86 65.28 10.41
CA PRO A 363 -6.39 64.45 9.33
C PRO A 363 -5.73 64.77 7.96
N ASP A 364 -6.27 64.17 6.90
CA ASP A 364 -6.19 64.57 5.49
C ASP A 364 -4.83 64.58 4.80
N ASP A 365 -4.68 63.73 3.77
CA ASP A 365 -4.47 64.24 2.41
C ASP A 365 -4.82 63.15 1.40
N ASP A 366 -5.79 63.49 0.56
CA ASP A 366 -6.18 62.80 -0.66
C ASP A 366 -5.03 62.88 -1.67
N ASP A 367 -4.67 61.75 -2.27
CA ASP A 367 -4.02 61.75 -3.59
C ASP A 367 -4.54 60.57 -4.42
N GLU A 368 -5.47 60.91 -5.32
CA GLU A 368 -5.85 60.11 -6.48
C GLU A 368 -4.64 59.98 -7.42
N LEU A 369 -4.12 58.76 -7.62
CA LEU A 369 -3.32 58.42 -8.79
C LEU A 369 -3.70 57.04 -9.34
N THR A 370 -4.66 57.09 -10.26
CA THR A 370 -4.69 56.43 -11.58
C THR A 370 -4.51 54.91 -11.69
N ASP A 371 -5.63 54.26 -12.02
CA ASP A 371 -5.70 53.07 -12.88
C ASP A 371 -5.08 53.35 -14.27
N GLU A 372 -4.18 52.47 -14.72
CA GLU A 372 -3.81 52.09 -16.10
C GLU A 372 -2.48 51.29 -15.98
N ASP A 373 -2.37 49.99 -16.27
CA ASP A 373 -2.57 49.35 -17.55
C ASP A 373 -2.94 47.86 -17.38
N ALA A 374 -4.19 47.53 -17.70
CA ALA A 374 -4.58 46.18 -18.10
C ALA A 374 -4.75 46.19 -19.62
N ALA A 375 -3.74 45.70 -20.35
CA ALA A 375 -3.87 45.44 -21.77
C ALA A 375 -4.90 44.31 -21.99
N PRO A 376 -5.91 44.50 -22.86
CA PRO A 376 -6.98 43.52 -23.07
C PRO A 376 -6.57 42.52 -24.14
N GLU A 377 -6.36 41.26 -23.76
CA GLU A 377 -6.31 40.18 -24.75
C GLU A 377 -7.72 39.78 -25.20
N LYS A 378 -7.87 39.69 -26.52
CA LYS A 378 -9.13 39.60 -27.28
C LYS A 378 -9.95 38.33 -26.99
N PRO A 379 -11.29 38.37 -27.16
CA PRO A 379 -12.18 37.24 -26.94
C PRO A 379 -12.27 36.37 -28.20
N THR A 380 -11.62 35.21 -28.21
CA THR A 380 -11.73 34.26 -29.34
C THR A 380 -11.86 32.82 -28.85
N SER A 381 -12.96 32.52 -28.18
CA SER A 381 -13.49 31.15 -28.15
C SER A 381 -14.91 31.16 -27.59
N ASP A 382 -15.90 30.68 -28.37
CA ASP A 382 -17.24 30.36 -27.87
C ASP A 382 -17.25 29.08 -27.02
N TRP A 383 -16.06 28.63 -26.58
CA TRP A 383 -15.90 27.48 -25.70
C TRP A 383 -16.41 27.84 -24.30
N PRO A 384 -17.39 27.10 -23.75
CA PRO A 384 -18.10 27.48 -22.54
C PRO A 384 -17.31 27.17 -21.26
N PHE A 385 -15.98 27.06 -21.32
CA PHE A 385 -15.14 26.67 -20.20
C PHE A 385 -14.04 27.70 -19.94
N LYS A 386 -13.71 27.87 -18.66
CA LYS A 386 -12.54 28.63 -18.23
C LYS A 386 -11.76 27.86 -17.17
N VAL A 387 -10.44 27.95 -17.23
CA VAL A 387 -9.53 27.37 -16.24
C VAL A 387 -8.88 28.52 -15.48
N THR A 388 -8.85 28.44 -14.16
CA THR A 388 -8.10 29.35 -13.30
C THR A 388 -7.33 28.54 -12.25
N LYS A 389 -6.46 29.20 -11.48
CA LYS A 389 -5.77 28.57 -10.33
C LYS A 389 -6.74 27.99 -9.28
N ASN A 390 -7.98 28.46 -9.27
CA ASN A 390 -9.02 28.05 -8.34
C ASN A 390 -9.93 26.95 -8.90
N GLY A 391 -9.69 26.48 -10.13
CA GLY A 391 -10.42 25.36 -10.73
C GLY A 391 -10.90 25.58 -12.16
N VAL A 392 -11.61 24.58 -12.68
CA VAL A 392 -12.28 24.62 -13.98
C VAL A 392 -13.74 24.97 -13.81
N TRP A 393 -14.26 25.86 -14.65
CA TRP A 393 -15.62 26.40 -14.55
C TRP A 393 -16.34 26.30 -15.90
N LYS A 394 -17.64 26.01 -15.88
CA LYS A 394 -18.53 26.02 -17.06
C LYS A 394 -19.43 27.26 -17.07
N ARG A 395 -19.60 27.90 -18.21
CA ARG A 395 -20.58 28.97 -18.46
C ARG A 395 -21.98 28.36 -18.50
N SER A 396 -22.90 28.91 -17.71
CA SER A 396 -24.31 28.52 -17.68
C SER A 396 -25.16 29.77 -17.87
N ASP A 397 -25.83 29.84 -19.01
CA ASP A 397 -26.73 30.93 -19.36
C ASP A 397 -28.16 30.51 -19.01
N LYS A 398 -28.79 31.23 -18.08
CA LYS A 398 -30.18 30.97 -17.68
C LYS A 398 -31.02 32.21 -17.99
N MET A 399 -32.12 32.00 -18.72
CA MET A 399 -33.10 33.04 -18.95
C MET A 399 -33.93 33.24 -17.68
N ASP A 400 -33.91 34.46 -17.16
CA ASP A 400 -34.79 34.89 -16.09
C ASP A 400 -36.24 34.93 -16.60
N LYS A 401 -37.14 34.20 -15.93
CA LYS A 401 -38.52 34.01 -16.37
C LYS A 401 -39.41 35.24 -16.17
N GLU A 402 -38.99 36.20 -15.33
CA GLU A 402 -39.76 37.42 -15.04
C GLU A 402 -39.28 38.59 -15.90
N THR A 403 -37.97 38.68 -16.15
CA THR A 403 -37.37 39.82 -16.88
C THR A 403 -37.00 39.50 -18.33
N GLY A 404 -37.01 38.22 -18.73
CA GLY A 404 -36.60 37.76 -20.07
C GLY A 404 -35.10 37.93 -20.36
N ARG A 405 -34.31 38.37 -19.38
CA ARG A 405 -32.87 38.61 -19.52
C ARG A 405 -32.08 37.30 -19.34
N ILE A 406 -31.03 37.12 -20.12
CA ILE A 406 -30.09 36.01 -19.95
C ILE A 406 -29.11 36.37 -18.84
N ILE A 407 -29.09 35.58 -17.77
CA ILE A 407 -28.12 35.68 -16.69
C ILE A 407 -27.05 34.61 -16.92
N THR A 408 -25.83 35.05 -17.21
CA THR A 408 -24.66 34.19 -17.32
C THR A 408 -24.05 33.94 -15.94
N LYS A 409 -23.92 32.66 -15.55
CA LYS A 409 -23.26 32.22 -14.31
C LYS A 409 -22.15 31.23 -14.60
N TRP A 410 -21.04 31.34 -13.88
CA TRP A 410 -19.96 30.36 -13.92
C TRP A 410 -20.15 29.30 -12.82
N VAL A 411 -20.19 28.03 -13.20
CA VAL A 411 -20.41 26.90 -12.31
C VAL A 411 -19.11 26.10 -12.17
N PRO A 412 -18.63 25.82 -10.95
CA PRO A 412 -17.39 25.06 -10.75
C PRO A 412 -17.58 23.60 -11.16
N ILE A 413 -16.56 23.02 -11.79
CA ILE A 413 -16.52 21.63 -12.27
C ILE A 413 -15.57 20.79 -11.41
N CYS A 414 -14.33 21.26 -11.24
CA CYS A 414 -13.29 20.58 -10.48
C CYS A 414 -12.16 21.55 -10.10
N SER A 415 -11.19 21.07 -9.31
CA SER A 415 -9.90 21.75 -9.09
C SER A 415 -9.11 21.95 -10.40
N GLU A 416 -8.01 22.70 -10.33
CA GLU A 416 -7.23 23.10 -11.51
C GLU A 416 -6.79 21.88 -12.32
N LEU A 417 -7.25 21.84 -13.58
CA LEU A 417 -6.98 20.80 -14.55
C LEU A 417 -6.76 21.47 -15.91
N HIS A 418 -5.66 21.13 -16.56
CA HIS A 418 -5.34 21.64 -17.90
C HIS A 418 -5.28 20.51 -18.91
N VAL A 419 -5.77 20.78 -20.12
CA VAL A 419 -5.59 19.90 -21.29
C VAL A 419 -4.46 20.51 -22.13
N LEU A 420 -3.27 19.92 -22.04
CA LEU A 420 -2.05 20.51 -22.60
C LEU A 420 -1.86 20.17 -24.09
N ALA A 421 -2.18 18.94 -24.49
CA ALA A 421 -1.92 18.45 -25.84
C ALA A 421 -2.86 17.31 -26.24
N GLU A 422 -3.03 17.11 -27.55
CA GLU A 422 -3.52 15.84 -28.08
C GLU A 422 -2.38 14.83 -28.12
N THR A 423 -2.64 13.58 -27.75
CA THR A 423 -1.65 12.50 -27.82
C THR A 423 -2.07 11.45 -28.83
N ARG A 424 -1.10 10.77 -29.45
CA ARG A 424 -1.31 9.59 -30.31
C ARG A 424 -0.07 8.72 -30.33
N ASP A 425 -0.17 7.48 -30.77
CA ASP A 425 0.98 6.59 -30.92
C ASP A 425 1.81 6.90 -32.19
N ALA A 426 2.75 6.00 -32.53
CA ALA A 426 3.61 6.13 -33.69
C ALA A 426 2.86 5.98 -35.02
N ASP A 427 1.86 5.08 -35.05
CA ASP A 427 1.04 4.74 -36.22
C ASP A 427 -0.05 5.79 -36.48
N GLY A 428 -0.25 6.71 -35.53
CA GLY A 428 -1.26 7.77 -35.60
C GLY A 428 -2.61 7.32 -35.08
N GLU A 429 -2.64 6.21 -34.33
CA GLU A 429 -3.78 5.63 -33.65
C GLU A 429 -3.72 5.95 -32.14
N GLU A 430 -4.60 5.34 -31.33
CA GLU A 430 -4.64 5.51 -29.87
C GLU A 430 -4.66 6.98 -29.40
N TRP A 431 -5.59 7.76 -29.97
CA TRP A 431 -5.72 9.18 -29.64
C TRP A 431 -6.10 9.41 -28.17
N GLY A 432 -5.51 10.45 -27.59
CA GLY A 432 -5.64 10.79 -26.17
C GLY A 432 -5.55 12.29 -25.90
N ARG A 433 -5.55 12.63 -24.61
CA ARG A 433 -5.31 13.97 -24.07
C ARG A 433 -4.19 13.91 -23.04
N LEU A 434 -3.22 14.82 -23.14
CA LEU A 434 -2.28 15.03 -22.05
C LEU A 434 -2.93 15.97 -21.04
N LEU A 435 -3.37 15.40 -19.93
CA LEU A 435 -3.96 16.11 -18.81
C LEU A 435 -2.88 16.51 -17.81
N ASP A 436 -2.92 17.74 -17.31
CA ASP A 436 -2.10 18.22 -16.21
C ASP A 436 -3.00 18.55 -15.03
N VAL A 437 -3.01 17.63 -14.06
CA VAL A 437 -3.81 17.73 -12.84
C VAL A 437 -2.99 18.45 -11.80
N VAL A 438 -3.53 19.52 -11.22
CA VAL A 438 -2.98 20.12 -10.01
C VAL A 438 -3.70 19.51 -8.81
N ASP A 439 -2.95 18.76 -8.00
CA ASP A 439 -3.50 18.18 -6.78
C ASP A 439 -3.65 19.22 -5.66
N ARG A 440 -4.22 18.80 -4.53
CA ARG A 440 -4.43 19.68 -3.36
C ARG A 440 -3.12 20.21 -2.76
N ASP A 441 -2.00 19.55 -3.04
CA ASP A 441 -0.67 19.94 -2.59
C ASP A 441 0.03 20.89 -3.60
N GLY A 442 -0.68 21.31 -4.66
CA GLY A 442 -0.16 22.18 -5.72
C GLY A 442 0.79 21.46 -6.70
N ARG A 443 0.93 20.13 -6.61
CA ARG A 443 1.81 19.36 -7.49
C ARG A 443 1.11 19.09 -8.82
N ARG A 444 1.84 19.34 -9.91
CA ARG A 444 1.40 19.05 -11.29
C ARG A 444 1.69 17.59 -11.64
N LYS A 445 0.64 16.84 -11.96
CA LYS A 445 0.71 15.45 -12.39
C LYS A 445 0.18 15.31 -13.80
N ARG A 446 1.05 14.89 -14.69
CA ARG A 446 0.70 14.66 -16.09
C ARG A 446 0.21 13.24 -16.32
N TRP A 447 -0.90 13.12 -17.03
CA TRP A 447 -1.44 11.84 -17.46
C TRP A 447 -1.85 11.90 -18.92
N ALA A 448 -1.24 11.05 -19.73
CA ALA A 448 -1.71 10.76 -21.09
C ALA A 448 -2.96 9.88 -20.99
N MET A 449 -4.11 10.53 -21.04
CA MET A 449 -5.42 9.92 -20.89
C MET A 449 -5.92 9.41 -22.27
N PRO A 450 -6.17 8.10 -22.43
CA PRO A 450 -6.71 7.56 -23.68
C PRO A 450 -8.14 8.04 -23.92
N MET A 451 -8.45 8.56 -25.12
CA MET A 451 -9.81 8.97 -25.46
C MET A 451 -10.79 7.79 -25.50
N ALA A 452 -10.30 6.56 -25.69
CA ALA A 452 -11.13 5.35 -25.62
C ALA A 452 -11.86 5.20 -24.27
N LEU A 453 -11.33 5.75 -23.18
CA LEU A 453 -11.99 5.74 -21.87
C LEU A 453 -13.29 6.59 -21.85
N MET A 454 -13.51 7.45 -22.85
CA MET A 454 -14.73 8.25 -23.00
C MET A 454 -15.91 7.47 -23.58
N ALA A 455 -15.70 6.25 -24.09
CA ALA A 455 -16.76 5.44 -24.68
C ALA A 455 -17.80 4.95 -23.65
N GLY A 456 -17.43 4.89 -22.37
CA GLY A 456 -18.30 4.51 -21.25
C GLY A 456 -18.94 5.71 -20.53
N ASP A 457 -19.32 5.52 -19.26
CA ASP A 457 -19.92 6.55 -18.40
C ASP A 457 -18.89 7.53 -17.77
N GLY A 458 -17.63 7.43 -18.18
CA GLY A 458 -16.49 8.20 -17.68
C GLY A 458 -16.07 7.88 -16.23
N SER A 459 -16.53 6.77 -15.64
CA SER A 459 -16.11 6.32 -14.30
C SER A 459 -14.60 6.11 -14.20
N ALA A 460 -14.01 5.35 -15.13
CA ALA A 460 -12.57 5.09 -15.17
C ALA A 460 -11.72 6.38 -15.26
N ILE A 461 -12.21 7.39 -15.98
CA ILE A 461 -11.56 8.70 -16.09
C ILE A 461 -11.58 9.41 -14.75
N ARG A 462 -12.76 9.45 -14.09
CA ARG A 462 -12.92 10.09 -12.78
C ARG A 462 -12.10 9.39 -11.72
N ASP A 463 -12.13 8.06 -11.66
CA ASP A 463 -11.35 7.26 -10.70
C ASP A 463 -9.86 7.57 -10.82
N ARG A 464 -9.36 7.62 -12.06
CA ARG A 464 -7.96 7.97 -12.31
C ARG A 464 -7.66 9.41 -11.93
N LEU A 465 -8.47 10.38 -12.35
CA LEU A 465 -8.27 11.79 -12.00
C LEU A 465 -8.33 12.03 -10.48
N TYR A 466 -9.22 11.34 -9.76
CA TYR A 466 -9.30 11.41 -8.30
C TYR A 466 -8.08 10.79 -7.65
N SER A 467 -7.57 9.66 -8.17
CA SER A 467 -6.30 9.08 -7.70
C SER A 467 -5.09 10.00 -7.95
N LEU A 468 -5.15 10.85 -8.98
CA LEU A 468 -4.13 11.86 -9.26
C LEU A 468 -4.26 13.09 -8.35
N GLY A 469 -5.39 13.25 -7.67
CA GLY A 469 -5.63 14.34 -6.71
C GLY A 469 -6.61 15.42 -7.21
N LEU A 470 -7.28 15.19 -8.34
CA LEU A 470 -8.34 16.09 -8.82
C LEU A 470 -9.51 16.10 -7.81
N VAL A 471 -9.97 17.29 -7.45
CA VAL A 471 -11.13 17.47 -6.57
C VAL A 471 -12.37 17.78 -7.40
N PRO A 472 -13.44 16.97 -7.36
CA PRO A 472 -14.67 17.29 -8.05
C PRO A 472 -15.45 18.40 -7.35
N SER A 473 -16.16 19.21 -8.12
CA SER A 473 -17.20 20.09 -7.60
C SER A 473 -18.42 19.29 -7.14
N GLN A 474 -19.12 19.80 -6.13
CA GLN A 474 -20.39 19.25 -5.64
C GLN A 474 -21.60 19.70 -6.48
N ALA A 475 -21.38 20.47 -7.55
CA ALA A 475 -22.45 20.88 -8.46
C ALA A 475 -23.05 19.65 -9.17
N ARG A 476 -24.39 19.61 -9.28
CA ARG A 476 -25.16 18.46 -9.80
C ARG A 476 -24.64 17.94 -11.15
N ASP A 477 -24.26 18.86 -12.03
CA ASP A 477 -23.88 18.55 -13.41
C ASP A 477 -22.35 18.52 -13.62
N ALA A 478 -21.55 18.64 -12.55
CA ALA A 478 -20.09 18.73 -12.61
C ALA A 478 -19.43 17.50 -13.27
N ARG A 479 -19.98 16.31 -13.05
CA ARG A 479 -19.44 15.06 -13.63
C ARG A 479 -19.55 15.05 -15.14
N GLN A 480 -20.69 15.48 -15.67
CA GLN A 480 -20.91 15.57 -17.11
C GLN A 480 -20.07 16.71 -17.71
N ALA A 481 -20.05 17.86 -17.04
CA ALA A 481 -19.28 19.02 -17.46
C ALA A 481 -17.76 18.76 -17.50
N LEU A 482 -17.23 17.89 -16.62
CA LEU A 482 -15.82 17.48 -16.64
C LEU A 482 -15.47 16.67 -17.89
N LEU A 483 -16.33 15.72 -18.28
CA LEU A 483 -16.12 14.92 -19.48
C LEU A 483 -16.24 15.78 -20.74
N GLU A 484 -17.22 16.70 -20.76
CA GLU A 484 -17.39 17.67 -21.85
C GLU A 484 -16.19 18.61 -21.96
N TYR A 485 -15.65 19.09 -20.84
CA TYR A 485 -14.43 19.91 -20.81
C TYR A 485 -13.24 19.17 -21.43
N ILE A 486 -12.96 17.94 -21.00
CA ILE A 486 -11.84 17.14 -21.52
C ILE A 486 -12.04 16.79 -23.00
N GLY A 487 -13.25 16.37 -23.37
CA GLY A 487 -13.57 15.90 -24.71
C GLY A 487 -13.66 17.00 -25.77
N SER A 488 -14.12 18.21 -25.38
CA SER A 488 -14.25 19.35 -26.30
C SER A 488 -13.01 20.25 -26.35
N ALA A 489 -12.02 20.02 -25.48
CA ALA A 489 -10.77 20.77 -25.48
C ALA A 489 -10.03 20.61 -26.82
N GLN A 490 -9.55 21.74 -27.34
CA GLN A 490 -8.78 21.84 -28.60
C GLN A 490 -7.39 22.43 -28.31
N PRO A 491 -6.48 21.65 -27.70
CA PRO A 491 -5.11 22.12 -27.49
C PRO A 491 -4.36 22.21 -28.83
N GLU A 492 -3.57 23.25 -29.02
CA GLU A 492 -2.77 23.45 -30.24
C GLU A 492 -1.62 22.43 -30.36
N GLN A 493 -1.09 21.98 -29.22
CA GLN A 493 0.04 21.06 -29.18
C GLN A 493 -0.40 19.62 -29.45
N LYS A 494 0.42 18.90 -30.22
CA LYS A 494 0.29 17.45 -30.46
C LYS A 494 1.56 16.74 -30.02
N MET A 495 1.41 15.63 -29.31
CA MET A 495 2.51 14.84 -28.76
C MET A 495 2.39 13.37 -29.18
N ARG A 496 3.55 12.71 -29.33
CA ARG A 496 3.63 11.27 -29.60
C ARG A 496 3.89 10.51 -28.30
N CYS A 497 3.06 9.51 -28.02
CA CYS A 497 3.25 8.60 -26.91
C CYS A 497 4.12 7.41 -27.34
N VAL A 498 5.10 7.07 -26.52
CA VAL A 498 5.93 5.86 -26.69
C VAL A 498 5.73 4.92 -25.51
N SER A 499 5.71 3.63 -25.77
CA SER A 499 5.45 2.60 -24.75
C SER A 499 6.67 2.30 -23.86
N ARG A 500 7.87 2.74 -24.26
CA ARG A 500 9.15 2.46 -23.58
C ARG A 500 10.12 3.63 -23.69
N ILE A 501 10.90 3.81 -22.62
CA ILE A 501 12.08 4.68 -22.57
C ILE A 501 13.16 4.07 -23.49
N GLY A 502 13.90 4.91 -24.20
CA GLY A 502 14.94 4.52 -25.14
C GLY A 502 14.72 5.07 -26.55
N TRP A 503 15.39 4.47 -27.53
CA TRP A 503 15.26 4.86 -28.94
C TRP A 503 13.85 4.53 -29.46
N SER A 504 13.20 5.52 -30.06
CA SER A 504 11.95 5.37 -30.78
C SER A 504 11.97 6.30 -32.00
N GLY A 505 12.09 5.71 -33.19
CA GLY A 505 12.31 6.47 -34.43
C GLY A 505 13.62 7.29 -34.38
N GLY A 506 13.54 8.57 -34.76
CA GLY A 506 14.67 9.52 -34.73
C GLY A 506 14.94 10.17 -33.36
N ALA A 507 14.20 9.79 -32.32
CA ALA A 507 14.31 10.38 -30.99
C ALA A 507 14.64 9.35 -29.91
N PHE A 508 15.39 9.80 -28.90
CA PHE A 508 15.67 9.04 -27.68
C PHE A 508 14.85 9.60 -26.52
N VAL A 509 13.93 8.79 -26.00
CA VAL A 509 12.98 9.21 -24.96
C VAL A 509 13.48 8.78 -23.59
N LEU A 510 13.67 9.76 -22.70
CA LEU A 510 14.00 9.61 -21.28
C LEU A 510 12.71 9.79 -20.43
N PRO A 511 12.71 9.39 -19.14
CA PRO A 511 11.56 9.60 -18.26
C PRO A 511 11.05 11.05 -18.17
N SER A 512 11.96 12.03 -18.28
CA SER A 512 11.66 13.45 -18.10
C SER A 512 11.99 14.32 -19.31
N GLN A 513 12.56 13.75 -20.37
CA GLN A 513 13.06 14.52 -21.53
C GLN A 513 13.03 13.66 -22.79
N THR A 514 12.94 14.28 -23.97
CA THR A 514 13.20 13.63 -25.25
C THR A 514 14.36 14.34 -25.94
N ILE A 515 15.31 13.57 -26.46
CA ILE A 515 16.48 14.06 -27.19
C ILE A 515 16.31 13.66 -28.66
N GLY A 516 16.30 14.63 -29.57
CA GLY A 516 16.05 14.42 -31.00
C GLY A 516 14.59 14.70 -31.40
N THR A 517 14.25 14.41 -32.66
CA THR A 517 12.92 14.65 -33.24
C THR A 517 12.39 13.38 -33.88
N PHE A 518 11.08 13.16 -33.75
CA PHE A 518 10.39 12.00 -34.30
C PHE A 518 10.21 12.05 -35.82
#